data_AF-A0A6I9XWB5-F1
#
_entry.id   AF-A0A6I9XWB5-F1
#
_cell.length_a   1.000
_cell.length_b   1.000
_cell.length_c   1.000
_cell.angle_alpha   90.00
_cell.angle_beta   90.00
_cell.angle_gamma   90.00
#
_symmetry.space_group_name_H-M   'P 1'
#
loop_
_entity.id
_entity.type
_entity.pdbx_description
1 polymer ?
#
loop_
_entity_poly.entity_id
_entity_poly.type
_entity_poly.pdbx_seq_one_letter_code
_entity_poly.pdbx_strand_id
1 'polypeptide(L)'
;MIGNYLIRCEKNNNWVPIVPSCKNITSGICGSPSILNGDIEPLQPQYETGKTVVITCNRNYSFIDDTIIMTIQCQGYNLWHPPAQLCLCNFIKLVICGCSLPFWILAVTMFYRKYIEER
;
A
#
# COMPACT_ATOMS: atom_id res chain seq x y z
N MET A 1 1.26 9.31 -15.04
CA MET A 1 1.23 10.74 -15.41
C MET A 1 2.61 11.14 -15.90
N ILE A 2 2.69 11.87 -17.02
CA ILE A 2 3.94 12.46 -17.52
C ILE A 2 3.71 13.96 -17.62
N GLY A 3 4.58 14.76 -17.00
CA GLY A 3 4.48 16.22 -16.97
C GLY A 3 4.44 16.78 -15.54
N ASN A 4 4.29 18.09 -15.42
CA ASN A 4 4.22 18.76 -14.11
C ASN A 4 2.84 18.58 -13.48
N TYR A 5 2.78 18.35 -12.17
CA TYR A 5 1.53 18.30 -11.42
C TYR A 5 0.92 19.69 -11.17
N LEU A 6 1.76 20.73 -11.20
CA LEU A 6 1.36 22.12 -11.04
C LEU A 6 1.47 22.83 -12.40
N ILE A 7 0.32 23.23 -12.92
CA ILE A 7 0.19 23.98 -14.18
C ILE A 7 -0.54 25.29 -13.93
N ARG A 8 -0.16 26.34 -14.65
CA ARG A 8 -0.78 27.66 -14.57
C ARG A 8 -1.30 28.07 -15.94
N CYS A 9 -2.53 28.55 -16.00
CA CYS A 9 -3.04 29.23 -17.18
C CYS A 9 -2.54 30.68 -17.19
N GLU A 10 -1.88 31.08 -18.26
CA GLU A 10 -1.39 32.45 -18.47
C GLU A 10 -2.40 33.31 -19.24
N LYS A 11 -2.20 34.63 -19.24
CA LYS A 11 -3.12 35.61 -19.86
C LYS A 11 -3.30 35.41 -21.37
N ASN A 12 -2.35 34.74 -22.02
CA ASN A 12 -2.41 34.34 -23.43
C ASN A 12 -3.20 33.03 -23.66
N ASN A 13 -3.93 32.54 -22.65
CA ASN A 13 -4.67 31.26 -22.65
C ASN A 13 -3.79 30.02 -22.81
N ASN A 14 -2.49 30.12 -22.56
CA ASN A 14 -1.58 28.99 -22.62
C ASN A 14 -1.35 28.40 -21.23
N TRP A 15 -1.25 27.08 -21.17
CA TRP A 15 -0.86 26.35 -19.96
C TRP A 15 0.65 26.24 -19.87
N VAL A 16 1.21 26.74 -18.77
CA VAL A 16 2.65 26.70 -18.51
C VAL A 16 2.89 26.06 -17.13
N PRO A 17 3.67 24.97 -17.07
CA PRO A 17 4.13 24.15 -18.20
C PRO A 17 2.97 23.42 -18.91
N ILE A 18 3.28 22.76 -20.03
CA ILE A 18 2.32 21.99 -20.82
C ILE A 18 1.47 21.03 -19.96
N VAL A 19 0.21 20.86 -20.36
CA VAL A 19 -0.75 19.98 -19.69
C VAL A 19 -0.17 18.55 -19.60
N PRO A 20 -0.19 17.93 -18.40
CA PRO A 20 0.34 16.60 -18.22
C PRO A 20 -0.44 15.56 -19.02
N SER A 21 0.27 14.57 -19.54
CA SER A 21 -0.30 13.47 -20.30
C SER A 21 -0.48 12.23 -19.43
N CYS A 22 -1.56 11.49 -19.68
CA CYS A 22 -1.70 10.15 -19.14
C CYS A 22 -1.00 9.17 -20.09
N LYS A 23 0.11 8.57 -19.64
CA LYS A 23 0.68 7.43 -20.33
C LYS A 23 -0.17 6.20 -20.02
N ASN A 24 -0.72 5.58 -21.07
CA ASN A 24 -1.43 4.32 -20.94
C ASN A 24 -0.52 3.26 -20.31
N ILE A 25 -1.07 2.55 -19.33
CA ILE A 25 -0.43 1.38 -18.75
C ILE A 25 -0.60 0.24 -19.75
N THR A 26 0.49 -0.45 -20.07
CA THR A 26 0.46 -1.58 -21.00
C THR A 26 -0.39 -2.70 -20.40
N SER A 27 -1.38 -3.20 -21.13
CA SER A 27 -2.38 -4.15 -20.62
C SER A 27 -1.76 -5.44 -20.06
N GLY A 28 -0.69 -5.93 -20.69
CA GLY A 28 -0.05 -7.19 -20.31
C GLY A 28 1.10 -7.07 -19.31
N ILE A 29 1.41 -5.87 -18.79
CA ILE A 29 2.64 -5.64 -18.02
C ILE A 29 2.33 -5.07 -16.64
N CYS A 30 3.11 -5.54 -15.65
CA CYS A 30 3.23 -4.94 -14.33
C CYS A 30 4.64 -4.40 -14.10
N GLY A 31 4.76 -3.19 -13.56
CA GLY A 31 6.02 -2.66 -13.05
C GLY A 31 6.42 -3.31 -11.73
N SER A 32 7.67 -3.10 -11.32
CA SER A 32 8.16 -3.60 -10.04
C SER A 32 7.29 -3.13 -8.87
N PRO A 33 6.80 -4.05 -8.02
CA PRO A 33 6.00 -3.69 -6.87
C PRO A 33 6.84 -2.82 -5.93
N SER A 34 6.23 -1.77 -5.37
CA SER A 34 6.92 -0.85 -4.45
C SER A 34 6.83 -1.39 -3.04
N ILE A 35 7.94 -1.90 -2.50
CA ILE A 35 7.99 -2.52 -1.18
C ILE A 35 9.09 -1.86 -0.35
N LEU A 36 8.75 -1.49 0.88
CA LEU A 36 9.67 -0.92 1.85
C LEU A 36 10.07 -2.01 2.84
N ASN A 37 11.35 -2.10 3.18
CA ASN A 37 11.89 -3.09 4.12
C ASN A 37 11.59 -4.55 3.73
N GLY A 38 11.61 -4.84 2.44
CA GLY A 38 11.51 -6.19 1.91
C GLY A 38 12.20 -6.30 0.55
N ASP A 39 12.58 -7.52 0.21
CA ASP A 39 13.23 -7.89 -1.04
C ASP A 39 12.24 -8.57 -1.98
N ILE A 40 12.48 -8.47 -3.29
CA ILE A 40 11.63 -9.01 -4.34
C ILE A 40 12.46 -9.94 -5.22
N GLU A 41 11.98 -11.17 -5.43
CA GLU A 41 12.63 -12.16 -6.28
C GLU A 41 11.63 -12.84 -7.24
N PRO A 42 11.90 -12.90 -8.56
CA PRO A 42 13.04 -12.27 -9.25
C PRO A 42 12.87 -10.75 -9.37
N LEU A 43 13.91 -9.96 -9.15
CA LEU A 43 13.87 -8.50 -9.34
C LEU A 43 13.98 -8.14 -10.83
N GLN A 44 12.90 -7.63 -11.40
CA GLN A 44 12.83 -7.13 -12.78
C GLN A 44 12.12 -5.77 -12.83
N PRO A 45 12.45 -4.91 -13.82
CA PRO A 45 11.76 -3.63 -13.96
C PRO A 45 10.30 -3.79 -14.39
N GLN A 46 9.98 -4.86 -15.12
CA GLN A 46 8.67 -5.17 -15.67
C GLN A 46 8.43 -6.68 -15.67
N TYR A 47 7.17 -7.08 -15.50
CA TYR A 47 6.71 -8.46 -15.43
C TYR A 47 5.52 -8.63 -16.35
N GLU A 48 5.50 -9.71 -17.10
CA GLU A 48 4.36 -10.07 -17.94
C GLU A 48 3.20 -10.63 -17.09
N THR A 49 1.99 -10.53 -17.62
CA THR A 49 0.80 -11.17 -17.04
C THR A 49 1.04 -12.65 -16.80
N GLY A 50 0.66 -13.13 -15.62
CA GLY A 50 0.90 -14.50 -15.17
C GLY A 50 2.25 -14.74 -14.50
N LYS A 51 3.21 -13.80 -14.58
CA LYS A 51 4.47 -13.91 -13.83
C LYS A 51 4.23 -13.67 -12.35
N THR A 52 4.94 -14.44 -11.54
CA THR A 52 4.91 -14.36 -10.08
C THR A 52 6.21 -13.80 -9.55
N VAL A 53 6.13 -13.04 -8.47
CA VAL A 53 7.28 -12.65 -7.66
C VAL A 53 7.04 -13.01 -6.20
N VAL A 54 8.13 -13.33 -5.52
CA VAL A 54 8.17 -13.58 -4.10
C VAL A 54 8.70 -12.34 -3.43
N ILE A 55 8.00 -11.91 -2.40
CA ILE A 55 8.37 -10.80 -1.55
C ILE A 55 8.79 -11.39 -0.20
N THR A 56 9.95 -10.99 0.28
CA THR A 56 10.47 -11.41 1.58
C THR A 56 10.74 -10.17 2.43
N CYS A 57 10.07 -10.03 3.57
CA CYS A 57 10.34 -8.93 4.50
C CYS A 57 11.72 -9.07 5.16
N ASN A 58 12.37 -7.93 5.39
CA ASN A 58 13.66 -7.87 6.06
C ASN A 58 13.55 -8.31 7.52
N ARG A 59 14.70 -8.62 8.13
CA ARG A 59 14.76 -9.01 9.55
C ARG A 59 14.06 -7.98 10.46
N ASN A 60 13.24 -8.48 11.40
CA ASN A 60 12.39 -7.70 12.33
C ASN A 60 11.17 -7.00 11.69
N TYR A 61 10.89 -7.28 10.42
CA TYR A 61 9.67 -6.86 9.74
C TYR A 61 8.84 -8.08 9.33
N SER A 62 7.53 -7.89 9.23
CA SER A 62 6.59 -8.90 8.74
C SER A 62 5.34 -8.23 8.17
N PHE A 63 4.62 -8.94 7.30
CA PHE A 63 3.30 -8.53 6.81
C PHE A 63 2.28 -8.50 7.94
N ILE A 64 1.15 -7.82 7.77
CA ILE A 64 0.15 -7.61 8.85
C ILE A 64 -0.28 -8.92 9.54
N ASP A 65 -0.30 -10.04 8.82
CA ASP A 65 -0.65 -11.38 9.30
C ASP A 65 0.53 -12.15 9.96
N ASP A 66 1.62 -11.44 10.27
CA ASP A 66 2.85 -11.97 10.86
C ASP A 66 3.67 -12.91 9.96
N THR A 67 3.29 -13.08 8.69
CA THR A 67 4.10 -13.78 7.71
C THR A 67 5.28 -12.92 7.23
N ILE A 68 6.35 -13.57 6.75
CA ILE A 68 7.56 -12.90 6.26
C ILE A 68 7.66 -13.00 4.74
N ILE A 69 6.98 -13.97 4.13
CA ILE A 69 7.06 -14.27 2.70
C ILE A 69 5.66 -14.20 2.10
N MET A 70 5.52 -13.50 0.98
CA MET A 70 4.28 -13.42 0.21
C MET A 70 4.58 -13.60 -1.28
N THR A 71 3.75 -14.36 -1.98
CA THR A 71 3.82 -14.50 -3.43
C THR A 71 2.71 -13.70 -4.08
N ILE A 72 3.06 -12.89 -5.09
CA ILE A 72 2.10 -12.09 -5.87
C ILE A 72 2.27 -12.36 -7.35
N GLN A 73 1.17 -12.27 -8.09
CA GLN A 73 1.10 -12.53 -9.52
C GLN A 73 0.65 -11.27 -10.28
N CYS A 74 1.31 -10.98 -11.39
CA CYS A 74 0.89 -9.91 -12.29
C CYS A 74 -0.40 -10.31 -13.02
N GLN A 75 -1.45 -9.50 -12.88
CA GLN A 75 -2.71 -9.62 -13.62
C GLN A 75 -2.76 -8.73 -14.87
N GLY A 76 -1.72 -7.93 -15.11
CA GLY A 76 -1.68 -6.91 -16.15
C GLY A 76 -2.10 -5.54 -15.64
N TYR A 77 -1.97 -4.50 -16.46
CA TYR A 77 -2.33 -3.12 -16.10
C TYR A 77 -1.67 -2.61 -14.78
N ASN A 78 -0.45 -3.04 -14.47
CA ASN A 78 0.20 -2.78 -13.16
C ASN A 78 -0.59 -3.29 -11.93
N LEU A 79 -1.47 -4.28 -12.11
CA LEU A 79 -2.23 -4.89 -11.03
C LEU A 79 -1.55 -6.18 -10.57
N TRP A 80 -1.28 -6.25 -9.27
CA TRP A 80 -0.71 -7.42 -8.60
C TRP A 80 -1.77 -8.10 -7.75
N HIS A 81 -1.82 -9.44 -7.79
CA HIS A 81 -2.74 -10.24 -6.98
C HIS A 81 -2.01 -11.39 -6.25
N PRO A 82 -2.13 -11.50 -4.91
CA PRO A 82 -2.72 -10.50 -4.02
C PRO A 82 -2.01 -9.14 -4.11
N PRO A 83 -2.67 -8.04 -3.71
CA PRO A 83 -2.04 -6.71 -3.75
C PRO A 83 -0.80 -6.70 -2.84
N ALA A 84 0.27 -6.07 -3.31
CA ALA A 84 1.50 -5.94 -2.54
C ALA A 84 1.22 -5.23 -1.19
N GLN A 85 1.66 -5.85 -0.10
CA GLN A 85 1.46 -5.37 1.27
C GLN A 85 2.76 -4.78 1.81
N LEU A 86 2.64 -3.93 2.82
CA LEU A 86 3.78 -3.30 3.48
C LEU A 86 4.37 -4.23 4.57
N CYS A 87 5.69 -4.33 4.60
CA CYS A 87 6.41 -4.93 5.71
C CYS A 87 6.44 -3.95 6.89
N LEU A 88 5.76 -4.30 7.99
CA LEU A 88 5.71 -3.49 9.21
C LEU A 88 6.73 -4.00 10.23
N CYS A 89 7.40 -3.07 10.92
CA CYS A 89 8.29 -3.43 12.02
C CYS A 89 7.47 -4.11 13.13
N ASN A 90 7.96 -5.24 13.63
CA ASN A 90 7.27 -6.02 14.64
C ASN A 90 6.97 -5.20 15.92
N PHE A 91 7.85 -4.27 16.28
CA PHE A 91 7.63 -3.35 17.39
C PHE A 91 6.45 -2.40 17.14
N ILE A 92 6.33 -1.85 15.93
CA ILE A 92 5.23 -0.94 15.56
C ILE A 92 3.89 -1.67 15.61
N LYS A 93 3.83 -2.93 15.17
CA LYS A 93 2.62 -3.75 15.28
C LYS A 93 2.15 -3.92 16.72
N LEU A 94 3.08 -4.20 17.64
CA LEU A 94 2.79 -4.32 19.07
C LEU A 94 2.28 -3.01 19.66
N VAL A 95 2.83 -1.87 19.25
CA VAL A 95 2.36 -0.55 19.68
C VAL A 95 0.96 -0.25 19.15
N ILE A 96 0.66 -0.53 17.88
CA ILE A 96 -0.69 -0.35 17.30
C ILE A 96 -1.72 -1.22 18.02
N CYS A 97 -1.39 -2.48 18.28
CA CYS A 97 -2.23 -3.39 19.06
C CYS A 97 -2.41 -2.89 20.51
N GLY A 98 -1.31 -2.43 21.13
CA GLY A 98 -1.29 -1.89 22.48
C GLY A 98 -2.07 -0.59 22.65
N CYS A 99 -2.07 0.32 21.67
CA CYS A 99 -2.79 1.59 21.73
C CYS A 99 -4.29 1.45 21.43
N SER A 100 -4.69 0.45 20.65
CA SER A 100 -6.11 0.19 20.37
C SER A 100 -6.81 -0.45 21.57
N LEU A 101 -6.16 -1.34 22.32
CA LEU A 101 -6.69 -1.97 23.53
C LEU A 101 -7.30 -1.00 24.57
N PRO A 102 -6.62 0.08 25.03
CA PRO A 102 -7.20 1.02 25.98
C PRO A 102 -8.37 1.79 25.40
N PHE A 103 -8.37 2.10 24.11
CA PHE A 103 -9.53 2.72 23.45
C PHE A 103 -10.74 1.79 23.44
N TRP A 104 -10.54 0.50 23.14
CA TRP A 104 -11.59 -0.53 23.23
C TRP A 104 -12.09 -0.71 24.66
N ILE A 105 -11.21 -0.73 25.66
CA ILE A 105 -11.59 -0.82 27.07
C ILE A 105 -12.43 0.40 27.49
N LEU A 106 -12.01 1.61 27.11
CA LEU A 106 -12.79 2.83 27.36
C LEU A 106 -14.14 2.81 26.67
N ALA A 107 -14.21 2.39 25.40
CA ALA A 107 -15.47 2.24 24.68
C ALA A 107 -16.40 1.23 25.37
N VAL A 108 -15.90 0.04 25.70
CA VAL A 108 -16.67 -1.01 26.39
C VAL A 108 -17.17 -0.52 27.76
N THR A 109 -16.31 0.13 28.53
CA THR A 109 -16.71 0.68 29.85
C THR A 109 -17.74 1.79 29.71
N MET A 110 -17.63 2.67 28.71
CA MET A 110 -18.66 3.68 28.44
C MET A 110 -19.99 3.05 28.01
N PHE A 111 -19.97 2.06 27.12
CA PHE A 111 -21.18 1.33 26.72
C PHE A 111 -21.81 0.57 27.88
N TYR A 112 -21.02 -0.08 28.72
CA TYR A 112 -21.49 -0.79 29.90
C TYR A 112 -22.09 0.15 30.95
N ARG A 113 -21.46 1.31 31.19
CA ARG A 113 -22.00 2.35 32.08
C ARG A 113 -23.34 2.86 31.56
N LYS A 114 -23.42 3.21 30.28
CA LYS A 114 -24.67 3.63 29.65
C LYS A 114 -25.76 2.56 29.76
N TYR A 115 -25.43 1.29 29.53
CA TYR A 115 -26.37 0.18 29.64
C TYR A 115 -26.93 0.00 31.06
N ILE A 116 -26.13 0.22 32.10
CA ILE A 116 -26.60 0.20 33.50
C ILE A 116 -27.49 1.41 33.80
N GLU A 117 -27.16 2.58 33.25
CA GLU A 117 -27.88 3.83 33.51
C GLU A 117 -29.27 3.86 32.86
N GLU A 118 -29.46 3.10 31.78
CA GLU A 118 -30.71 2.98 31.03
C GLU A 118 -31.60 1.82 31.52
N ARG A 119 -31.22 1.18 32.63
CA ARG A 119 -31.96 0.11 33.31
C ARG A 119 -32.52 0.57 34.66
#